data_AF-A0A671S5N1-F1
#
_entry.id   AF-A0A671S5N1-F1
#
_cell.length_a   1.000
_cell.length_b   1.000
_cell.length_c   1.000
_cell.angle_alpha   90.00
_cell.angle_beta   90.00
_cell.angle_gamma   90.00
#
_symmetry.space_group_name_H-M   'P 1'
#
loop_
_entity.id
_entity.type
_entity.pdbx_description
1 polymer ?
#
loop_
_entity_poly.entity_id
_entity_poly.type
_entity_poly.pdbx_seq_one_letter_code
_entity_poly.pdbx_strand_id
1 'polypeptide(L)'
;MGNTTPKPLIDTSLQHRPVASRQYCPVSNSGVERRTSAPPISIDSPRFHPHAKGKNIRLDAQLRRATRKSSFCNGITFSQRPVRLYEKVRLRLSGVHTGWSGALRFGFTSIDPSELAIADIPKYACPDLVTRPGYWAKALPERLAMRDNVVAFWADRNGRVFYSINDGEAILFHCGLSVGCPLWSIIDIYGITQEITLLGRCSDNLTH
;
A
#
# COMPACT_ATOMS: atom_id res chain seq x y z
N MET A 1 22.52 -21.36 58.59
CA MET A 1 23.89 -21.87 58.80
C MET A 1 24.49 -22.16 57.45
N GLY A 2 25.69 -21.66 57.17
CA GLY A 2 26.39 -21.82 55.90
C GLY A 2 27.12 -20.54 55.46
N ASN A 3 28.04 -20.05 56.30
CA ASN A 3 29.00 -19.00 55.96
C ASN A 3 30.21 -19.63 55.27
N THR A 4 30.68 -19.04 54.16
CA THR A 4 32.12 -18.83 53.89
C THR A 4 32.31 -17.87 52.70
N THR A 5 32.92 -16.72 52.98
CA THR A 5 33.81 -15.92 52.11
C THR A 5 35.21 -15.95 52.77
N PRO A 6 36.38 -15.52 52.19
CA PRO A 6 36.56 -14.51 51.12
C PRO A 6 37.74 -14.66 50.10
N LYS A 7 37.60 -14.00 48.92
CA LYS A 7 38.54 -13.13 48.13
C LYS A 7 40.00 -13.61 47.74
N PRO A 8 40.84 -12.80 47.04
CA PRO A 8 40.85 -12.43 45.60
C PRO A 8 42.28 -12.53 44.97
N LEU A 9 42.50 -12.06 43.72
CA LEU A 9 43.72 -11.42 43.11
C LEU A 9 43.51 -11.39 41.57
N ILE A 10 43.43 -10.26 40.83
CA ILE A 10 44.45 -9.24 40.44
C ILE A 10 45.56 -9.92 39.60
N ASP A 11 46.03 -9.50 38.42
CA ASP A 11 45.78 -8.40 37.48
C ASP A 11 46.69 -8.64 36.23
N THR A 12 46.49 -7.82 35.19
CA THR A 12 47.47 -7.33 34.22
C THR A 12 48.20 -8.29 33.26
N SER A 13 47.80 -8.21 31.99
CA SER A 13 48.76 -7.82 30.93
C SER A 13 48.05 -7.16 29.74
N LEU A 14 48.16 -5.83 29.69
CA LEU A 14 48.01 -5.01 28.49
C LEU A 14 49.06 -5.44 27.47
N GLN A 15 48.67 -5.67 26.21
CA GLN A 15 49.57 -5.42 25.06
C GLN A 15 48.80 -5.21 23.74
N HIS A 16 48.69 -3.93 23.41
CA HIS A 16 48.83 -3.27 22.10
C HIS A 16 48.43 -3.99 20.78
N ARG A 17 47.46 -3.33 20.12
CA ARG A 17 47.14 -3.34 18.67
C ARG A 17 48.35 -3.44 17.73
N PRO A 18 48.12 -4.01 16.54
CA PRO A 18 48.37 -3.25 15.31
C PRO A 18 47.07 -2.92 14.57
N VAL A 19 46.91 -1.64 14.26
CA VAL A 19 45.87 -1.07 13.41
C VAL A 19 46.13 -1.53 11.98
N ALA A 20 45.13 -2.15 11.33
CA ALA A 20 45.20 -2.45 9.91
C ALA A 20 45.40 -1.15 9.12
N SER A 21 46.57 -1.05 8.49
CA SER A 21 47.01 0.08 7.69
C SER A 21 46.08 0.31 6.51
N ARG A 22 45.46 1.50 6.50
CA ARG A 22 44.76 2.09 5.36
C ARG A 22 45.69 2.09 4.15
N GLN A 23 45.30 1.36 3.10
CA GLN A 23 45.87 1.57 1.77
C GLN A 23 45.26 2.84 1.18
N TYR A 24 46.13 3.82 0.95
CA TYR A 24 45.87 5.08 0.26
C TYR A 24 45.80 4.79 -1.25
N CYS A 25 44.66 5.05 -1.88
CA CYS A 25 44.59 5.18 -3.34
C CYS A 25 44.98 6.62 -3.72
N PRO A 26 45.83 6.84 -4.74
CA PRO A 26 46.22 8.19 -5.14
C PRO A 26 45.05 8.91 -5.80
N VAL A 27 44.85 10.18 -5.39
CA VAL A 27 43.86 11.10 -5.94
C VAL A 27 44.35 11.59 -7.29
N SER A 28 43.75 11.12 -8.37
CA SER A 28 43.85 11.74 -9.70
C SER A 28 42.77 12.81 -9.82
N ASN A 29 43.23 14.04 -10.01
CA ASN A 29 42.42 15.24 -10.12
C ASN A 29 41.84 15.33 -11.54
N SER A 30 40.54 15.09 -11.69
CA SER A 30 39.80 15.53 -12.87
C SER A 30 38.43 16.05 -12.44
N GLY A 31 38.26 17.36 -12.60
CA GLY A 31 36.99 18.04 -12.35
C GLY A 31 35.94 17.57 -13.34
N VAL A 32 34.87 16.97 -12.81
CA VAL A 32 33.59 16.87 -13.49
C VAL A 32 32.52 17.13 -12.44
N GLU A 33 31.72 18.16 -12.67
CA GLU A 33 30.62 18.61 -11.82
C GLU A 33 29.78 17.42 -11.34
N ARG A 34 29.84 17.13 -10.03
CA ARG A 34 28.98 16.13 -9.40
C ARG A 34 27.59 16.75 -9.22
N ARG A 35 26.83 16.85 -10.31
CA ARG A 35 25.37 16.96 -10.23
C ARG A 35 24.87 15.61 -9.76
N THR A 36 24.66 15.46 -8.46
CA THR A 36 23.74 14.44 -7.93
C THR A 36 22.33 14.84 -8.37
N SER A 37 21.99 14.56 -9.63
CA SER A 37 20.60 14.49 -10.04
C SER A 37 20.07 13.17 -9.49
N ALA A 38 19.48 13.22 -8.29
CA ALA A 38 18.53 12.19 -7.92
C ALA A 38 17.56 12.04 -9.09
N PRO A 39 17.28 10.82 -9.58
CA PRO A 39 16.35 10.66 -10.68
C PRO A 39 15.04 11.35 -10.29
N PRO A 40 14.40 12.12 -11.19
CA PRO A 40 13.11 12.70 -10.91
C PRO A 40 12.21 11.54 -10.47
N ILE A 41 11.58 11.69 -9.30
CA ILE A 41 10.66 10.68 -8.77
C ILE A 41 9.44 10.71 -9.71
N SER A 42 9.53 10.00 -10.83
CA SER A 42 8.38 9.72 -11.68
C SER A 42 7.54 8.72 -10.88
N ILE A 43 6.66 9.27 -10.05
CA ILE A 43 5.63 8.48 -9.40
C ILE A 43 4.69 8.09 -10.52
N ASP A 44 4.96 6.92 -11.07
CA ASP A 44 4.17 6.34 -12.14
C ASP A 44 2.68 6.39 -11.74
N SER A 45 1.86 6.72 -12.73
CA SER A 45 0.42 6.88 -12.54
C SER A 45 -0.14 5.62 -11.88
N PRO A 46 -1.02 5.74 -10.87
CA PRO A 46 -1.55 4.58 -10.19
C PRO A 46 -2.34 3.71 -11.17
N ARG A 47 -2.05 2.42 -11.15
CA ARG A 47 -2.67 1.39 -11.99
C ARG A 47 -3.10 0.20 -11.15
N PHE A 48 -4.11 -0.52 -11.64
CA PHE A 48 -4.52 -1.81 -11.13
C PHE A 48 -3.53 -2.89 -11.57
N HIS A 49 -3.41 -3.92 -10.75
CA HIS A 49 -2.59 -5.07 -11.06
C HIS A 49 -3.18 -5.83 -12.27
N PRO A 50 -2.38 -6.12 -13.32
CA PRO A 50 -2.90 -6.65 -14.58
C PRO A 50 -3.42 -8.09 -14.47
N HIS A 51 -2.84 -8.91 -13.58
CA HIS A 51 -3.13 -10.35 -13.53
C HIS A 51 -3.94 -10.77 -12.30
N ALA A 52 -3.47 -10.44 -11.09
CA ALA A 52 -4.21 -10.63 -9.84
C ALA A 52 -5.48 -9.77 -9.76
N LYS A 53 -6.59 -10.34 -10.24
CA LYS A 53 -7.94 -9.76 -10.16
C LYS A 53 -8.98 -10.86 -10.23
N GLY A 54 -10.15 -10.60 -9.64
CA GLY A 54 -11.30 -11.49 -9.66
C GLY A 54 -11.83 -11.70 -11.08
N LYS A 55 -12.45 -12.86 -11.30
CA LYS A 55 -12.95 -13.30 -12.62
C LYS A 55 -13.91 -12.34 -13.32
N ASN A 56 -14.62 -11.49 -12.57
CA ASN A 56 -15.58 -10.54 -13.13
C ASN A 56 -14.98 -9.17 -13.45
N ILE A 57 -13.70 -8.94 -13.10
CA ILE A 57 -13.01 -7.67 -13.35
C ILE A 57 -12.43 -7.62 -14.76
N ARG A 58 -12.79 -6.56 -15.47
CA ARG A 58 -12.15 -6.14 -16.72
C ARG A 58 -11.48 -4.80 -16.50
N LEU A 59 -10.24 -4.70 -16.96
CA LEU A 59 -9.45 -3.48 -16.90
C LEU A 59 -9.44 -2.80 -18.27
N ASP A 60 -9.34 -1.47 -18.30
CA ASP A 60 -9.04 -0.74 -19.52
C ASP A 60 -7.57 -0.92 -19.97
N ALA A 61 -7.24 -0.44 -21.17
CA ALA A 61 -5.90 -0.58 -21.73
C ALA A 61 -4.81 0.08 -20.86
N GLN A 62 -5.17 1.16 -20.15
CA GLN A 62 -4.27 1.89 -19.27
C GLN A 62 -4.19 1.31 -17.86
N LEU A 63 -4.98 0.26 -17.56
CA LEU A 63 -5.10 -0.36 -16.24
C LEU A 63 -5.49 0.66 -15.14
N ARG A 64 -6.22 1.73 -15.49
CA ARG A 64 -6.69 2.74 -14.52
C ARG A 64 -8.17 2.65 -14.27
N ARG A 65 -8.93 1.96 -15.11
CA ARG A 65 -10.36 1.74 -14.92
C ARG A 65 -10.62 0.25 -14.76
N ALA A 66 -11.41 -0.09 -13.75
CA ALA A 66 -11.82 -1.45 -13.46
C ALA A 66 -13.34 -1.52 -13.44
N THR A 67 -13.89 -2.46 -14.21
CA THR A 67 -15.34 -2.67 -14.35
C THR A 67 -15.68 -4.12 -13.99
N ARG A 68 -16.63 -4.31 -13.06
CA ARG A 68 -17.24 -5.62 -12.81
C ARG A 68 -18.31 -5.88 -13.87
N LYS A 69 -18.05 -6.82 -14.78
CA LYS A 69 -18.95 -7.09 -15.92
C LYS A 69 -20.15 -7.99 -15.60
N SER A 70 -20.09 -8.74 -14.50
CA SER A 70 -21.08 -9.79 -14.21
C SER A 70 -21.32 -9.92 -12.72
N SER A 71 -22.55 -10.30 -12.34
CA SER A 71 -22.96 -10.54 -10.94
C SER A 71 -22.72 -9.32 -10.03
N PHE A 72 -22.73 -9.54 -8.71
CA PHE A 72 -22.49 -8.55 -7.66
C PHE A 72 -21.15 -8.73 -6.92
N CYS A 73 -20.33 -9.70 -7.33
CA CYS A 73 -19.17 -10.20 -6.58
C CYS A 73 -18.03 -10.69 -7.49
N ASN A 74 -16.98 -11.29 -6.91
CA ASN A 74 -15.73 -11.63 -7.60
C ASN A 74 -15.09 -10.39 -8.25
N GLY A 75 -15.16 -9.26 -7.53
CA GLY A 75 -14.75 -7.94 -7.99
C GLY A 75 -13.42 -7.47 -7.42
N ILE A 76 -12.64 -8.35 -6.80
CA ILE A 76 -11.38 -8.00 -6.14
C ILE A 76 -10.31 -7.64 -7.17
N THR A 77 -9.55 -6.59 -6.91
CA THR A 77 -8.37 -6.16 -7.67
C THR A 77 -7.41 -5.48 -6.70
N PHE A 78 -6.17 -5.28 -7.13
CA PHE A 78 -5.11 -4.71 -6.31
C PHE A 78 -4.40 -3.56 -7.03
N SER A 79 -3.63 -2.72 -6.31
CA SER A 79 -2.67 -1.84 -6.98
C SER A 79 -1.58 -2.65 -7.67
N GLN A 80 -1.07 -2.16 -8.80
CA GLN A 80 0.04 -2.79 -9.49
C GLN A 80 1.36 -2.74 -8.70
N ARG A 81 1.54 -1.70 -7.88
CA ARG A 81 2.75 -1.46 -7.09
C ARG A 81 2.41 -1.24 -5.62
N PRO A 82 3.41 -1.32 -4.73
CA PRO A 82 3.26 -0.85 -3.37
C PRO A 82 2.81 0.61 -3.31
N VAL A 83 1.92 0.90 -2.38
CA VAL A 83 1.42 2.22 -2.01
C VAL A 83 2.28 2.73 -0.86
N ARG A 84 2.82 3.95 -0.99
CA ARG A 84 3.62 4.54 0.08
C ARG A 84 2.74 4.98 1.25
N LEU A 85 3.32 5.05 2.44
CA LEU A 85 2.66 5.71 3.56
C LEU A 85 2.29 7.15 3.18
N TYR A 86 1.13 7.60 3.64
CA TYR A 86 0.50 8.88 3.32
C TYR A 86 0.13 9.09 1.84
N GLU A 87 0.41 8.12 0.96
CA GLU A 87 -0.06 8.16 -0.42
C GLU A 87 -1.55 7.84 -0.47
N LYS A 88 -2.36 8.79 -0.94
CA LYS A 88 -3.80 8.59 -1.14
C LYS A 88 -4.06 7.77 -2.39
N VAL A 89 -4.67 6.60 -2.23
CA VAL A 89 -5.29 5.87 -3.33
C VAL A 89 -6.67 6.48 -3.57
N ARG A 90 -6.84 7.13 -4.72
CA ARG A 90 -8.07 7.86 -5.08
C ARG A 90 -8.87 7.09 -6.12
N LEU A 91 -10.11 6.78 -5.81
CA LEU A 91 -11.02 6.00 -6.63
C LEU A 91 -12.27 6.82 -6.95
N ARG A 92 -12.48 7.17 -8.22
CA ARG A 92 -13.75 7.74 -8.68
C ARG A 92 -14.74 6.63 -9.00
N LEU A 93 -15.92 6.66 -8.38
CA LEU A 93 -17.01 5.72 -8.66
C LEU A 93 -17.70 6.12 -9.98
N SER A 94 -17.35 5.47 -11.08
CA SER A 94 -17.82 5.86 -12.42
C SER A 94 -19.08 5.10 -12.87
N GLY A 95 -19.35 3.94 -12.25
CA GLY A 95 -20.54 3.14 -12.51
C GLY A 95 -21.14 2.61 -11.21
N VAL A 96 -22.40 2.98 -10.95
CA VAL A 96 -23.19 2.53 -9.81
C VAL A 96 -24.54 2.03 -10.36
N HIS A 97 -24.96 0.84 -9.95
CA HIS A 97 -26.17 0.18 -10.43
C HIS A 97 -27.12 -0.13 -9.26
N THR A 98 -28.39 0.24 -9.39
CA THR A 98 -29.45 -0.04 -8.43
C THR A 98 -30.04 -1.42 -8.73
N GLY A 99 -29.79 -2.40 -7.86
CA GLY A 99 -30.27 -3.77 -8.06
C GLY A 99 -29.56 -4.83 -7.18
N TRP A 100 -28.53 -4.41 -6.46
CA TRP A 100 -27.82 -5.21 -5.48
C TRP A 100 -27.76 -4.46 -4.15
N SER A 101 -27.36 -5.15 -3.10
CA SER A 101 -27.01 -4.55 -1.81
C SER A 101 -25.51 -4.63 -1.57
N GLY A 102 -25.03 -3.74 -0.70
CA GLY A 102 -23.64 -3.47 -0.42
C GLY A 102 -22.96 -2.63 -1.50
N ALA A 103 -21.76 -2.14 -1.19
CA ALA A 103 -20.99 -1.28 -2.06
C ALA A 103 -19.50 -1.67 -2.06
N LEU A 104 -18.68 -0.85 -2.72
CA LEU A 104 -17.23 -0.92 -2.73
C LEU A 104 -16.65 -1.34 -1.38
N ARG A 105 -15.68 -2.27 -1.38
CA ARG A 105 -14.77 -2.47 -0.23
C ARG A 105 -13.36 -2.09 -0.63
N PHE A 106 -12.60 -1.58 0.33
CA PHE A 106 -11.25 -1.09 0.09
C PHE A 106 -10.37 -1.26 1.33
N GLY A 107 -9.06 -1.28 1.11
CA GLY A 107 -8.08 -1.32 2.18
C GLY A 107 -6.69 -1.70 1.66
N PHE A 108 -5.94 -2.48 2.43
CA PHE A 108 -4.54 -2.81 2.17
C PHE A 108 -4.23 -4.29 2.40
N THR A 109 -3.20 -4.78 1.71
CA THR A 109 -2.58 -6.09 1.92
C THR A 109 -1.08 -5.92 2.06
N SER A 110 -0.44 -6.74 2.89
CA SER A 110 1.03 -6.89 2.93
C SER A 110 1.53 -8.04 2.06
N ILE A 111 0.61 -8.78 1.43
CA ILE A 111 0.93 -9.85 0.46
C ILE A 111 1.09 -9.22 -0.92
N ASP A 112 2.18 -9.55 -1.62
CA ASP A 112 2.42 -9.10 -2.99
C ASP A 112 1.38 -9.75 -3.93
N PRO A 113 0.54 -8.97 -4.62
CA PRO A 113 -0.43 -9.50 -5.57
C PRO A 113 0.20 -10.30 -6.72
N SER A 114 1.48 -10.07 -7.04
CA SER A 114 2.20 -10.80 -8.09
C SER A 114 2.40 -12.27 -7.74
N GLU A 115 2.42 -12.60 -6.44
CA GLU A 115 2.57 -13.96 -5.92
C GLU A 115 1.22 -14.68 -5.79
N LEU A 116 0.10 -13.96 -5.93
CA LEU A 116 -1.24 -14.50 -5.74
C LEU A 116 -1.73 -15.18 -7.03
N ALA A 117 -1.99 -16.49 -6.97
CA ALA A 117 -2.64 -17.16 -8.07
C ALA A 117 -4.09 -16.70 -8.21
N ILE A 118 -4.60 -16.63 -9.44
CA ILE A 118 -6.00 -16.21 -9.71
C ILE A 118 -7.01 -17.09 -8.97
N ALA A 119 -6.70 -18.38 -8.82
CA ALA A 119 -7.54 -19.34 -8.09
C ALA A 119 -7.63 -19.03 -6.58
N ASP A 120 -6.66 -18.31 -6.02
CA ASP A 120 -6.61 -17.95 -4.60
C ASP A 120 -7.33 -16.63 -4.28
N ILE A 121 -7.80 -15.91 -5.31
CA ILE A 121 -8.59 -14.70 -5.15
C ILE A 121 -10.04 -15.10 -4.85
N PRO A 122 -10.53 -14.86 -3.64
CA PRO A 122 -11.85 -15.33 -3.23
C PRO A 122 -12.97 -14.46 -3.84
N LYS A 123 -14.21 -14.84 -3.53
CA LYS A 123 -15.40 -14.16 -4.02
C LYS A 123 -15.56 -12.76 -3.42
N TYR A 124 -15.12 -12.56 -2.17
CA TYR A 124 -15.30 -11.32 -1.42
C TYR A 124 -14.03 -10.92 -0.67
N ALA A 125 -13.76 -9.62 -0.56
CA ALA A 125 -12.71 -9.15 0.34
C ALA A 125 -13.12 -9.31 1.82
N CYS A 126 -14.40 -9.06 2.13
CA CYS A 126 -14.98 -9.25 3.46
C CYS A 126 -16.08 -10.32 3.38
N PRO A 127 -16.02 -11.42 4.15
CA PRO A 127 -14.98 -11.74 5.15
C PRO A 127 -13.73 -12.43 4.58
N ASP A 128 -13.78 -13.02 3.37
CA ASP A 128 -12.84 -14.07 2.95
C ASP A 128 -11.34 -13.66 2.98
N LEU A 129 -10.99 -12.45 2.54
CA LEU A 129 -9.61 -11.97 2.64
C LEU A 129 -9.27 -11.48 4.05
N VAL A 130 -10.13 -10.67 4.67
CA VAL A 130 -9.82 -10.03 5.97
C VAL A 130 -9.72 -11.01 7.14
N THR A 131 -10.22 -12.24 6.99
CA THR A 131 -9.99 -13.32 7.96
C THR A 131 -8.61 -13.96 7.85
N ARG A 132 -7.86 -13.67 6.78
CA ARG A 132 -6.50 -14.17 6.56
C ARG A 132 -5.48 -13.13 7.07
N PRO A 133 -4.34 -13.57 7.63
CA PRO A 133 -3.27 -12.65 8.02
C PRO A 133 -2.77 -11.83 6.82
N GLY A 134 -2.45 -10.56 7.06
CA GLY A 134 -1.89 -9.67 6.03
C GLY A 134 -2.90 -8.96 5.15
N TYR A 135 -4.21 -9.05 5.44
CA TYR A 135 -5.27 -8.38 4.69
C TYR A 135 -6.15 -7.52 5.61
N TRP A 136 -6.41 -6.29 5.20
CA TRP A 136 -7.23 -5.34 5.95
C TRP A 136 -8.15 -4.59 4.99
N ALA A 137 -9.46 -4.71 5.13
CA ALA A 137 -10.41 -4.02 4.28
C ALA A 137 -11.71 -3.70 5.02
N LYS A 138 -12.44 -2.69 4.54
CA LYS A 138 -13.78 -2.37 5.01
C LYS A 138 -14.74 -2.12 3.86
N ALA A 139 -16.03 -2.27 4.13
CA ALA A 139 -17.07 -1.80 3.23
C ALA A 139 -17.24 -0.28 3.33
N LEU A 140 -17.42 0.37 2.18
CA LEU A 140 -17.92 1.72 2.08
C LEU A 140 -19.42 1.71 2.43
N PRO A 141 -19.92 2.61 3.29
CA PRO A 141 -21.35 2.77 3.49
C PRO A 141 -22.07 3.05 2.17
N GLU A 142 -23.15 2.34 1.87
CA GLU A 142 -23.85 2.41 0.57
C GLU A 142 -24.27 3.83 0.19
N ARG A 143 -24.74 4.62 1.16
CA ARG A 143 -25.11 6.04 0.95
C ARG A 143 -23.97 6.91 0.40
N LEU A 144 -22.72 6.48 0.54
CA LEU A 144 -21.54 7.18 0.04
C LEU A 144 -21.08 6.65 -1.32
N ALA A 145 -21.64 5.53 -1.78
CA ALA A 145 -21.29 4.88 -3.05
C ALA A 145 -22.09 5.46 -4.21
N MET A 146 -22.05 6.79 -4.35
CA MET A 146 -22.75 7.52 -5.40
C MET A 146 -21.83 7.69 -6.62
N ARG A 147 -22.43 7.78 -7.81
CA ARG A 147 -21.70 8.08 -9.03
C ARG A 147 -20.94 9.41 -8.87
N ASP A 148 -19.73 9.44 -9.41
CA ASP A 148 -18.77 10.55 -9.40
C ASP A 148 -18.15 10.89 -8.03
N ASN A 149 -18.59 10.26 -6.94
CA ASN A 149 -17.87 10.35 -5.67
C ASN A 149 -16.44 9.82 -5.81
N VAL A 150 -15.50 10.49 -5.15
CA VAL A 150 -14.11 10.09 -5.04
C VAL A 150 -13.85 9.59 -3.64
N VAL A 151 -13.56 8.30 -3.53
CA VAL A 151 -13.08 7.69 -2.28
C VAL A 151 -11.55 7.78 -2.27
N ALA A 152 -10.99 8.43 -1.28
CA ALA A 152 -9.55 8.44 -1.05
C ALA A 152 -9.23 7.66 0.22
N PHE A 153 -8.23 6.77 0.21
CA PHE A 153 -7.78 6.09 1.42
C PHE A 153 -6.26 5.99 1.48
N TRP A 154 -5.71 5.99 2.68
CA TRP A 154 -4.26 5.99 2.93
C TRP A 154 -3.93 5.43 4.31
N ALA A 155 -2.69 4.97 4.47
CA ALA A 155 -2.14 4.55 5.76
C ALA A 155 -1.09 5.56 6.25
N ASP A 156 -0.98 5.78 7.56
CA ASP A 156 0.07 6.58 8.16
C ASP A 156 1.21 5.72 8.75
N ARG A 157 2.26 6.38 9.28
CA ARG A 157 3.41 5.70 9.89
C ARG A 157 3.09 4.93 11.18
N ASN A 158 1.93 5.17 11.78
CA ASN A 158 1.51 4.50 13.01
C ASN A 158 0.63 3.28 12.70
N GLY A 159 0.52 2.88 11.43
CA GLY A 159 -0.35 1.78 11.01
C GLY A 159 -1.84 2.10 11.14
N ARG A 160 -2.20 3.39 11.15
CA ARG A 160 -3.60 3.84 11.11
C ARG A 160 -4.03 4.03 9.66
N VAL A 161 -5.26 3.61 9.35
CA VAL A 161 -5.80 3.69 8.01
C VAL A 161 -7.03 4.60 7.99
N PHE A 162 -6.99 5.56 7.08
CA PHE A 162 -8.01 6.59 6.93
C PHE A 162 -8.66 6.50 5.56
N TYR A 163 -9.87 7.03 5.45
CA TYR A 163 -10.48 7.36 4.16
C TYR A 163 -11.24 8.67 4.22
N SER A 164 -11.46 9.30 3.07
CA SER A 164 -12.33 10.45 2.91
C SER A 164 -13.16 10.33 1.63
N ILE A 165 -14.23 11.12 1.55
CA ILE A 165 -15.09 11.23 0.37
C ILE A 165 -14.96 12.65 -0.17
N ASN A 166 -14.69 12.79 -1.47
CA ASN A 166 -14.60 14.08 -2.17
C ASN A 166 -13.65 15.07 -1.46
N ASP A 167 -12.50 14.56 -1.01
CA ASP A 167 -11.49 15.33 -0.27
C ASP A 167 -12.00 16.00 1.04
N GLY A 168 -13.11 15.51 1.59
CA GLY A 168 -13.65 15.92 2.89
C GLY A 168 -12.88 15.33 4.08
N GLU A 169 -13.57 15.24 5.23
CA GLU A 169 -12.98 14.81 6.50
C GLU A 169 -12.38 13.39 6.42
N ALA A 170 -11.20 13.24 7.04
CA ALA A 170 -10.52 11.96 7.17
C ALA A 170 -11.15 11.12 8.29
N ILE A 171 -11.68 9.96 7.91
CA ILE A 171 -12.31 9.00 8.81
C ILE A 171 -11.34 7.85 9.07
N LEU A 172 -10.91 7.70 10.33
CA LEU A 172 -10.14 6.54 10.79
C LEU A 172 -11.02 5.29 10.73
N PHE A 173 -10.51 4.20 10.17
CA PHE A 173 -11.26 2.94 10.14
C PHE A 173 -10.48 1.70 10.57
N HIS A 174 -9.16 1.77 10.65
CA HIS A 174 -8.34 0.64 11.09
C HIS A 174 -7.08 1.12 11.78
N CYS A 175 -6.61 0.34 12.76
CA CYS A 175 -5.33 0.51 13.46
C CYS A 175 -4.64 -0.85 13.52
N GLY A 176 -3.31 -0.85 13.45
CA GLY A 176 -2.51 -2.08 13.51
C GLY A 176 -2.11 -2.64 12.15
N LEU A 177 -2.09 -1.80 11.11
CA LEU A 177 -1.50 -2.16 9.83
C LEU A 177 0.01 -2.39 9.99
N SER A 178 0.55 -3.47 9.41
CA SER A 178 2.00 -3.73 9.42
C SER A 178 2.71 -2.80 8.44
N VAL A 179 3.22 -1.66 8.93
CA VAL A 179 3.89 -0.63 8.10
C VAL A 179 5.39 -0.87 7.92
N GLY A 180 5.93 -1.95 8.47
CA GLY A 180 7.33 -2.36 8.28
C GLY A 180 7.58 -3.09 6.95
N CYS A 181 6.52 -3.47 6.26
CA CYS A 181 6.58 -4.15 4.96
C CYS A 181 5.87 -3.32 3.87
N PRO A 182 6.16 -3.57 2.59
CA PRO A 182 5.40 -2.97 1.50
C PRO A 182 3.90 -3.30 1.60
N LEU A 183 3.06 -2.37 1.16
CA LEU A 183 1.60 -2.48 1.22
C LEU A 183 1.02 -2.24 -0.16
N TRP A 184 0.08 -3.06 -0.59
CA TRP A 184 -0.69 -2.85 -1.81
C TRP A 184 -2.13 -2.52 -1.45
N SER A 185 -2.81 -1.76 -2.30
CA SER A 185 -4.24 -1.53 -2.10
C SER A 185 -5.04 -2.76 -2.47
N ILE A 186 -6.09 -3.04 -1.71
CA ILE A 186 -7.15 -3.98 -2.04
C ILE A 186 -8.37 -3.16 -2.44
N ILE A 187 -9.00 -3.50 -3.56
CA ILE A 187 -10.27 -2.94 -3.96
C ILE A 187 -11.21 -4.08 -4.39
N ASP A 188 -12.39 -4.18 -3.76
CA ASP A 188 -13.44 -5.13 -4.16
C ASP A 188 -14.63 -4.34 -4.72
N ILE A 189 -14.78 -4.39 -6.05
CA ILE A 189 -15.90 -3.79 -6.77
C ILE A 189 -17.14 -4.65 -6.52
N TYR A 190 -17.88 -4.32 -5.46
CA TYR A 190 -18.95 -5.14 -4.91
C TYR A 190 -20.31 -4.44 -4.93
N GLY A 191 -21.39 -5.25 -5.01
CA GLY A 191 -22.76 -4.79 -4.86
C GLY A 191 -23.15 -3.73 -5.87
N ILE A 192 -23.61 -2.56 -5.41
CA ILE A 192 -24.04 -1.46 -6.26
C ILE A 192 -22.90 -0.80 -7.03
N THR A 193 -21.65 -0.90 -6.57
CA THR A 193 -20.49 -0.37 -7.31
C THR A 193 -20.14 -1.32 -8.45
N GLN A 194 -20.11 -0.81 -9.69
CA GLN A 194 -19.84 -1.59 -10.90
C GLN A 194 -18.57 -1.15 -11.61
N GLU A 195 -18.22 0.13 -11.53
CA GLU A 195 -17.03 0.65 -12.19
C GLU A 195 -16.35 1.73 -11.36
N ILE A 196 -15.02 1.66 -11.31
CA ILE A 196 -14.16 2.65 -10.65
C ILE A 196 -13.01 3.06 -11.56
N THR A 197 -12.50 4.27 -11.34
CA THR A 197 -11.30 4.77 -11.99
C THR A 197 -10.29 5.22 -10.93
N LEU A 198 -9.07 4.70 -11.00
CA LEU A 198 -7.92 5.20 -10.25
C LEU A 198 -7.54 6.59 -10.79
N LEU A 199 -7.59 7.57 -9.90
CA LEU A 199 -7.17 8.93 -10.22
C LEU A 199 -5.68 9.08 -9.96
N GLY A 200 -5.00 9.80 -10.85
CA GLY A 200 -3.64 10.25 -10.61
C GLY A 200 -3.53 11.12 -9.37
N ARG A 201 -2.30 11.42 -8.98
CA ARG A 201 -2.06 12.52 -8.04
C ARG A 201 -2.73 13.77 -8.60
N CYS A 202 -3.39 14.52 -7.74
CA CYS A 202 -3.68 15.91 -8.07
C CYS A 202 -2.30 16.52 -8.33
N SER A 203 -2.01 16.89 -9.57
CA SER A 203 -0.98 17.91 -9.78
C SER A 203 -1.55 19.11 -9.05
N ASP A 204 -1.00 19.45 -7.89
CA ASP A 204 -1.18 20.79 -7.38
C ASP A 204 -0.69 21.68 -8.52
N ASN A 205 -1.62 22.30 -9.24
CA ASN A 205 -1.25 23.36 -10.16
C ASN A 205 -0.64 24.43 -9.24
N LEU A 206 0.69 24.46 -9.18
CA LEU A 206 1.43 25.68 -8.90
C LEU A 206 0.96 26.69 -9.94
N THR A 207 -0.03 27.49 -9.59
CA THR A 207 -0.23 28.79 -10.19
C THR A 207 0.37 29.81 -9.24
N HIS A 208 1.32 30.54 -9.81
CA HIS A 208 2.12 31.66 -9.30
C HIS A 208 1.39 32.60 -8.33
#